data_AF-A0A929BXG1-F1
#
_entry.id   AF-A0A929BXG1-F1
#
_cell.length_a   1.000
_cell.length_b   1.000
_cell.length_c   1.000
_cell.angle_alpha   90.00
_cell.angle_beta   90.00
_cell.angle_gamma   90.00
#
_symmetry.space_group_name_H-M   'P 1'
#
loop_
_entity.id
_entity.type
_entity.pdbx_description
1 polymer ?
#
loop_
_entity_poly.entity_id
_entity_poly.type
_entity_poly.pdbx_seq_one_letter_code
_entity_poly.pdbx_strand_id
1 'polypeptide(L)'
;AGESLGDPIPVAVKEERRDRLMTLQQGISLERNQTFLGESLPVLIEGCGDGISLGRSYRDAPEIDGMVIVEEEIRAGEMIQVRITGALEYDLSGVIADGAAAPS
;
A
#
# COMPACT_ATOMS: atom_id res chain seq x y z
N ALA A 1 -28.12 -29.96 7.37
CA ALA A 1 -28.48 -28.63 6.86
C ALA A 1 -28.04 -27.63 7.92
N GLY A 2 -27.18 -26.67 7.59
CA GLY A 2 -26.72 -25.66 8.56
C GLY A 2 -27.87 -24.72 8.92
N GLU A 3 -28.07 -24.47 10.22
CA GLU A 3 -29.04 -23.47 10.69
C GLU A 3 -28.62 -22.07 10.23
N SER A 4 -29.60 -21.30 9.74
CA SER A 4 -29.41 -19.90 9.40
C SER A 4 -29.25 -19.10 10.69
N LEU A 5 -28.08 -18.52 10.92
CA LEU A 5 -27.78 -17.65 12.07
C LEU A 5 -28.56 -16.31 12.05
N GLY A 6 -29.36 -16.07 11.01
CA GLY A 6 -30.09 -14.82 10.80
C GLY A 6 -29.17 -13.61 10.69
N ASP A 7 -29.78 -12.41 10.72
CA ASP A 7 -29.06 -11.14 10.85
C ASP A 7 -29.69 -10.28 11.95
N PRO A 8 -29.35 -10.52 13.23
CA PRO A 8 -30.02 -9.88 14.35
C PRO A 8 -29.51 -8.48 14.67
N ILE A 9 -28.45 -8.01 13.98
CA ILE A 9 -27.79 -6.75 14.32
C ILE A 9 -28.19 -5.68 13.30
N PRO A 10 -28.72 -4.51 13.75
CA PRO A 10 -29.02 -3.41 12.85
C PRO A 10 -27.79 -2.98 12.05
N VAL A 11 -27.98 -2.65 10.77
CA VAL A 11 -26.91 -2.20 9.86
C VAL A 11 -26.10 -1.06 10.47
N ALA A 12 -26.77 -0.07 11.08
CA ALA A 12 -26.10 1.07 11.72
C ALA A 12 -25.07 0.66 12.78
N VAL A 13 -25.35 -0.38 13.58
CA VAL A 13 -24.42 -0.89 14.61
C VAL A 13 -23.23 -1.59 13.96
N LYS A 14 -23.41 -2.26 12.82
CA LYS A 14 -22.32 -2.89 12.08
C LYS A 14 -21.40 -1.85 11.47
N GLU A 15 -21.97 -0.82 10.86
CA GLU A 15 -21.22 0.30 10.29
C GLU A 15 -20.41 1.03 11.37
N GLU A 16 -21.03 1.37 12.52
CA GLU A 16 -20.31 1.98 13.65
C GLU A 16 -19.12 1.12 14.13
N ARG A 17 -19.33 -0.20 14.26
CA ARG A 17 -18.27 -1.13 14.66
C ARG A 17 -17.16 -1.22 13.62
N ARG A 18 -17.52 -1.29 12.33
CA ARG A 18 -16.56 -1.29 11.23
C ARG A 18 -15.73 -0.04 11.27
N ASP A 19 -16.35 1.13 11.37
CA ASP A 19 -15.64 2.41 11.34
C ASP A 19 -14.67 2.53 12.51
N ARG A 20 -15.12 2.18 13.73
CA ARG A 20 -14.25 2.13 14.91
C ARG A 20 -13.07 1.17 14.74
N LEU A 21 -13.31 -0.01 14.17
CA LEU A 21 -12.26 -0.99 13.89
C LEU A 21 -11.26 -0.44 12.86
N MET A 22 -11.76 0.16 11.78
CA MET A 22 -10.93 0.70 10.72
C MET A 22 -10.08 1.87 11.20
N THR A 23 -10.62 2.78 12.02
CA THR A 23 -9.83 3.85 12.64
C THR A 23 -8.69 3.31 13.50
N LEU A 24 -8.93 2.26 14.29
CA LEU A 24 -7.86 1.62 15.07
C LEU A 24 -6.82 0.98 14.14
N GLN A 25 -7.27 0.26 13.11
CA GLN A 25 -6.39 -0.45 12.18
C GLN A 25 -5.54 0.51 11.34
N GLN A 26 -6.05 1.70 11.00
CA GLN A 26 -5.31 2.76 10.30
C GLN A 26 -4.04 3.16 11.06
N GLY A 27 -4.16 3.39 12.37
CA GLY A 27 -3.01 3.72 13.20
C GLY A 27 -1.94 2.63 13.24
N ILE A 28 -2.37 1.36 13.38
CA ILE A 28 -1.47 0.19 13.36
C ILE A 28 -0.77 0.07 12.00
N SER A 29 -1.51 0.28 10.92
CA SER A 29 -0.97 0.19 9.57
C SER A 29 0.03 1.31 9.28
N LEU A 30 -0.25 2.54 9.72
CA LEU A 30 0.67 3.67 9.63
C LEU A 30 1.96 3.40 10.42
N GLU A 31 1.87 2.92 11.67
CA GLU A 31 3.05 2.59 12.49
C GLU A 31 3.93 1.55 11.79
N ARG A 32 3.31 0.53 11.18
CA ARG A 32 4.02 -0.47 10.39
C ARG A 32 4.64 0.12 9.12
N ASN A 33 3.95 1.02 8.43
CA ASN A 33 4.49 1.65 7.22
C ASN A 33 5.67 2.59 7.54
N GLN A 34 5.63 3.26 8.69
CA GLN A 34 6.72 4.12 9.16
C GLN A 34 8.04 3.36 9.39
N THR A 35 8.00 2.04 9.66
CA THR A 35 9.23 1.26 9.82
C THR A 35 10.03 1.14 8.52
N PHE A 36 9.43 1.42 7.38
CA PHE A 36 10.09 1.36 6.06
C PHE A 36 10.73 2.68 5.65
N LEU A 37 10.50 3.78 6.38
CA LEU A 37 11.09 5.07 6.07
C LEU A 37 12.62 4.97 6.04
N GLY A 38 13.22 5.37 4.91
CA GLY A 38 14.65 5.31 4.66
C GLY A 38 15.15 3.98 4.10
N GLU A 39 14.35 2.90 4.13
CA GLU A 39 14.69 1.64 3.49
C GLU A 39 14.51 1.72 1.97
N SER A 40 15.26 0.88 1.25
CA SER A 40 15.09 0.68 -0.20
C SER A 40 14.34 -0.62 -0.44
N LEU A 41 13.20 -0.54 -1.14
CA LEU A 41 12.37 -1.68 -1.48
C LEU A 41 12.39 -1.94 -3.01
N PRO A 42 12.42 -3.21 -3.45
CA PRO A 42 12.09 -3.55 -4.83
C PRO A 42 10.60 -3.30 -5.09
N VAL A 43 10.30 -2.48 -6.09
CA VAL A 43 8.93 -2.10 -6.48
C VAL A 43 8.71 -2.45 -7.94
N LEU A 44 7.60 -3.15 -8.21
CA LEU A 44 7.13 -3.44 -9.56
C LEU A 44 6.23 -2.30 -10.00
N ILE A 45 6.59 -1.59 -11.08
CA ILE A 45 5.78 -0.50 -11.60
C ILE A 45 4.61 -1.06 -12.42
N GLU A 46 3.40 -0.60 -12.12
CA GLU A 46 2.16 -1.07 -12.75
C GLU A 46 1.52 0.02 -13.62
N GLY A 47 1.78 1.29 -13.33
CA GLY A 47 1.32 2.42 -14.13
C GLY A 47 2.12 3.70 -13.90
N CYS A 48 2.00 4.64 -14.81
CA CYS A 48 2.61 5.98 -14.72
C CYS A 48 1.70 7.04 -15.36
N GLY A 49 1.81 8.28 -14.87
CA GLY A 49 1.12 9.44 -15.40
C GLY A 49 1.23 10.63 -14.44
N ASP A 50 0.97 11.84 -14.95
CA ASP A 50 1.00 13.09 -14.18
C ASP A 50 2.31 13.30 -13.39
N GLY A 51 3.45 12.82 -13.91
CA GLY A 51 4.75 12.96 -13.25
C GLY A 51 5.02 11.95 -12.13
N ILE A 52 4.16 10.95 -11.94
CA ILE A 52 4.33 9.91 -10.92
C ILE A 52 4.16 8.49 -11.50
N SER A 53 4.66 7.52 -10.76
CA SER A 53 4.44 6.10 -11.00
C SER A 53 3.79 5.41 -9.80
N LEU A 54 2.94 4.44 -10.10
CA LEU A 54 2.32 3.57 -9.12
C LEU A 54 2.88 2.17 -9.29
N GLY A 55 3.27 1.58 -8.18
CA GLY A 55 3.76 0.21 -8.14
C GLY A 55 3.45 -0.47 -6.83
N ARG A 56 3.94 -1.69 -6.69
CA ARG A 56 3.75 -2.51 -5.50
C ARG A 56 5.04 -3.16 -5.06
N SER A 57 5.20 -3.32 -3.74
CA SER A 57 6.31 -4.06 -3.18
C SER A 57 5.99 -5.57 -3.14
N TYR A 58 6.97 -6.39 -2.75
CA TYR A 58 6.75 -7.83 -2.53
C TYR A 58 5.69 -8.14 -1.46
N ARG A 59 5.32 -7.14 -0.65
CA ARG A 59 4.39 -7.28 0.47
C ARG A 59 2.93 -7.15 0.04
N ASP A 60 2.68 -6.65 -1.16
CA ASP A 60 1.38 -6.15 -1.56
C ASP A 60 0.77 -7.01 -2.68
N ALA A 61 -0.43 -7.54 -2.42
CA ALA A 61 -1.26 -8.20 -3.41
C ALA A 61 -1.89 -7.16 -4.36
N PRO A 62 -1.97 -7.45 -5.67
CA PRO A 62 -2.60 -6.55 -6.65
C PRO A 62 -4.03 -6.18 -6.23
N GLU A 63 -4.40 -4.91 -6.40
CA GLU A 63 -5.76 -4.35 -6.18
C GLU A 63 -6.31 -4.42 -4.74
N ILE A 64 -5.64 -5.14 -3.84
CA ILE A 64 -6.13 -5.45 -2.48
C ILE A 64 -5.31 -4.74 -1.40
N ASP A 65 -3.98 -4.71 -1.54
CA ASP A 65 -3.08 -4.09 -0.58
C ASP A 65 -2.65 -2.68 -1.03
N GLY A 66 -1.87 -2.00 -0.18
CA GLY A 66 -1.38 -0.64 -0.43
C GLY A 66 -0.40 -0.56 -1.61
N MET A 67 -0.21 0.65 -2.12
CA MET A 67 0.70 0.92 -3.25
C MET A 67 1.93 1.71 -2.82
N VAL A 68 2.95 1.66 -3.67
CA VAL A 68 4.13 2.53 -3.60
C VAL A 68 4.02 3.59 -4.69
N ILE A 69 3.99 4.86 -4.26
CA ILE A 69 3.97 6.03 -5.13
C ILE A 69 5.41 6.49 -5.34
N VAL A 70 5.83 6.60 -6.59
CA VAL A 70 7.17 7.05 -6.97
C VAL A 70 7.06 8.39 -7.69
N GLU A 71 7.82 9.38 -7.25
CA GLU A 71 7.80 10.76 -7.79
C GLU A 71 8.57 10.89 -9.12
N GLU A 72 8.39 9.94 -10.04
CA GLU A 72 8.97 9.94 -11.38
C GLU A 72 8.13 9.04 -12.30
N GLU A 73 8.09 9.35 -13.60
CA GLU A 73 7.45 8.47 -14.58
C GLU A 73 8.38 7.35 -15.02
N ILE A 74 8.02 6.15 -14.61
CA ILE A 74 8.76 4.92 -14.86
C ILE A 74 7.87 3.99 -15.64
N ARG A 75 8.45 3.28 -16.60
CA ARG A 75 7.70 2.39 -17.47
C ARG A 75 7.10 1.24 -16.68
N ALA A 76 5.82 0.97 -16.90
CA ALA A 76 5.14 -0.19 -16.34
C ALA A 76 5.80 -1.52 -16.75
N GLY A 77 5.85 -2.46 -15.81
CA GLY A 77 6.52 -3.75 -15.93
C GLY A 77 7.97 -3.77 -15.44
N GLU A 78 8.55 -2.60 -15.12
CA GLU A 78 9.91 -2.53 -14.58
C GLU A 78 9.95 -2.76 -13.07
N MET A 79 10.99 -3.47 -12.62
CA MET A 79 11.29 -3.64 -11.20
C MET A 79 12.46 -2.72 -10.83
N ILE A 80 12.21 -1.77 -9.94
CA ILE A 80 13.17 -0.74 -9.53
C ILE A 80 13.39 -0.76 -8.02
N GLN A 81 14.51 -0.19 -7.57
CA GLN A 81 14.73 0.07 -6.14
C GLN A 81 14.21 1.46 -5.78
N VAL A 82 13.25 1.52 -4.86
CA VAL A 82 12.66 2.78 -4.37
C VAL A 82 13.07 2.98 -2.92
N ARG A 83 13.74 4.09 -2.62
CA ARG A 83 13.95 4.55 -1.25
C ARG A 83 12.66 5.18 -0.75
N ILE A 84 12.10 4.62 0.31
CA ILE A 84 10.87 5.12 0.92
C ILE A 84 11.16 6.40 1.70
N THR A 85 10.44 7.47 1.38
CA THR A 85 10.59 8.80 1.98
C THR A 85 9.31 9.24 2.71
N GLY A 86 8.17 8.60 2.43
CA GLY A 86 6.90 8.86 3.08
C GLY A 86 6.11 7.58 3.37
N ALA A 87 5.27 7.65 4.40
CA ALA A 87 4.37 6.59 4.82
C ALA A 87 2.99 7.19 5.11
N LEU A 88 1.97 6.61 4.49
CA LEU A 88 0.56 6.87 4.72
C LEU A 88 -0.06 5.66 5.43
N GLU A 89 -1.34 5.76 5.82
CA GLU A 89 -2.03 4.69 6.57
C GLU A 89 -1.96 3.35 5.84
N TYR A 90 -2.04 3.35 4.51
CA TYR A 90 -2.00 2.14 3.70
C TYR A 90 -0.88 2.15 2.65
N ASP A 91 -0.52 3.33 2.15
CA ASP A 91 0.43 3.49 1.06
C ASP A 91 1.82 3.95 1.52
N LEU A 92 2.81 3.75 0.67
CA LEU A 92 4.16 4.30 0.82
C LEU A 92 4.45 5.28 -0.33
N SER A 93 5.32 6.24 -0.09
CA SER A 93 5.88 7.09 -1.14
C SER A 93 7.40 7.11 -1.10
N GLY A 94 8.03 7.30 -2.24
CA GLY A 94 9.48 7.25 -2.35
C GLY A 94 10.03 7.77 -3.65
N VAL A 95 11.35 7.71 -3.74
CA VAL A 95 12.14 8.12 -4.91
C VAL A 95 13.04 6.96 -5.34
N ILE A 96 13.50 6.97 -6.58
CA ILE A 96 14.48 5.96 -7.05
C ILE A 96 15.71 6.00 -6.14
N ALA A 97 16.16 4.83 -5.68
CA ALA A 97 17.35 4.73 -4.87
C ALA A 97 18.61 4.98 -5.72
N ASP A 98 19.50 5.87 -5.26
CA ASP A 98 20.77 6.17 -5.93
C ASP A 98 21.58 4.88 -6.22
N GLY A 99 21.94 4.67 -7.48
CA GLY A 99 22.81 3.58 -7.94
C GLY A 99 22.11 2.34 -8.50
N ALA A 100 20.78 2.34 -8.64
CA ALA A 100 20.04 1.21 -9.19
C ALA A 100 19.96 1.26 -10.73
N ALA A 101 21.05 0.88 -11.41
CA ALA A 101 20.86 0.22 -12.69
C ALA A 101 20.19 -1.13 -12.41
N ALA A 102 19.04 -1.40 -13.04
CA ALA A 102 18.41 -2.71 -12.98
C ALA A 102 19.44 -3.81 -13.27
N PRO A 103 19.47 -4.94 -12.53
CA PRO A 103 20.32 -6.05 -12.90
C PRO A 103 19.93 -6.50 -14.31
N SER A 104 20.89 -6.40 -15.23
CA SER A 104 20.82 -6.86 -16.62
C SER A 104 20.51 -8.33 -16.74
#